data_AF-A0A957SPC3-F1
#
_entry.id   AF-A0A957SPC3-F1
#
_cell.length_a   1.000
_cell.length_b   1.000
_cell.length_c   1.000
_cell.angle_alpha   90.00
_cell.angle_beta   90.00
_cell.angle_gamma   90.00
#
_symmetry.space_group_name_H-M   'P 1'
#
loop_
_entity.id
_entity.type
_entity.pdbx_description
1 polymer ?
#
loop_
_entity_poly.entity_id
_entity_poly.type
_entity_poly.pdbx_seq_one_letter_code
_entity_poly.pdbx_strand_id
1 'polypeptide(L)'
;MKQTQRISFLCLCSLLLTLLPVNLVQAQTAVQECANSVIVQPGDTLSTIAGEYLGNQIAYARIVAATNAKADTDATYASIDNPNVLEVGWRLCIPATNETVATTPVSSPSAALPSAASSNSTAANSTAASSNAATNAAITTTESITPTASPEPLVQLAPGELHPLTIARMRQESYPGSDIVIEQVLEPGVNYERYIASYLSEGNKIYAMLTVPNGERPATGWPVIVFNHGYIPPEVYRTTERYVAYVDAFARNGYIVFRSDYRGHGFSEGDASGGYGTPAYTVDVLNAVSSIKRYAAADPNRIGMWGHSMGGQVTLRAMVVTQDIKAGVIWAGVVASYPDLLEHWRRRNNSTPPPDTTTTNRARRWREELTEQFGAPEENPQFWASISPNTYVADLSGPIQLHHGTLDESVPLELSQLLRDEIQAVGGVVEYYEYPGDNHNISANFNTAAARSVAFFDRYVKGE
;
A
#
# COMPACT_ATOMS: atom_id res chain seq x y z
N MET A 1 102.56 -6.27 33.35
CA MET A 1 102.74 -5.79 34.74
C MET A 1 101.55 -4.92 35.12
N LYS A 2 101.02 -5.15 36.32
CA LYS A 2 100.04 -4.34 37.09
C LYS A 2 98.54 -4.48 36.78
N GLN A 3 98.02 -5.54 37.39
CA GLN A 3 96.82 -5.67 38.22
C GLN A 3 96.40 -4.40 39.02
N THR A 4 95.11 -4.01 38.93
CA THR A 4 94.14 -3.67 40.02
C THR A 4 92.83 -3.15 39.38
N GLN A 5 91.74 -3.94 39.22
CA GLN A 5 90.69 -4.36 40.19
C GLN A 5 89.68 -3.26 40.59
N ARG A 6 88.38 -3.50 40.28
CA ARG A 6 87.16 -3.29 41.11
C ARG A 6 85.90 -3.51 40.24
N ILE A 7 85.23 -4.66 40.36
CA ILE A 7 84.09 -5.01 41.26
C ILE A 7 82.73 -4.49 40.76
N SER A 8 81.86 -5.46 40.49
CA SER A 8 80.44 -5.43 40.06
C SER A 8 79.48 -4.74 41.03
N PHE A 9 78.35 -4.19 40.51
CA PHE A 9 76.96 -4.70 40.68
C PHE A 9 75.94 -3.74 40.03
N LEU A 10 74.73 -4.27 39.75
CA LEU A 10 73.43 -3.66 39.35
C LEU A 10 73.03 -3.55 37.85
N CYS A 11 71.94 -4.28 37.54
CA CYS A 11 70.68 -3.90 36.84
C CYS A 11 70.78 -3.25 35.43
N LEU A 12 69.94 -3.51 34.43
CA LEU A 12 68.58 -4.06 34.33
C LEU A 12 68.27 -4.31 32.82
N CYS A 13 67.33 -5.22 32.55
CA CYS A 13 66.39 -5.27 31.41
C CYS A 13 66.90 -5.31 29.95
N SER A 14 66.75 -6.51 29.37
CA SER A 14 66.77 -6.83 27.95
C SER A 14 65.67 -6.13 27.16
N LEU A 15 66.02 -5.50 26.04
CA LEU A 15 65.10 -4.90 25.06
C LEU A 15 64.73 -5.96 24.02
N LEU A 16 63.48 -6.44 24.04
CA LEU A 16 62.94 -7.41 23.08
C LEU A 16 62.15 -6.66 21.98
N LEU A 17 62.57 -6.86 20.73
CA LEU A 17 61.97 -6.35 19.51
C LEU A 17 60.59 -6.98 19.30
N THR A 18 59.50 -6.19 19.27
CA THR A 18 58.15 -6.69 18.99
C THR A 18 57.70 -6.29 17.58
N LEU A 19 57.46 -7.29 16.74
CA LEU A 19 56.71 -7.21 15.50
C LEU A 19 55.23 -6.99 15.84
N LEU A 20 54.63 -5.94 15.29
CA LEU A 20 53.20 -5.68 15.42
C LEU A 20 52.41 -6.65 14.53
N PRO A 21 51.38 -7.35 15.05
CA PRO A 21 50.46 -8.10 14.21
C PRO A 21 49.46 -7.17 13.52
N VAL A 22 49.23 -7.40 12.23
CA VAL A 22 48.10 -6.85 11.49
C VAL A 22 46.85 -7.57 12.02
N ASN A 23 46.02 -6.87 12.80
CA ASN A 23 44.74 -7.40 13.21
C ASN A 23 43.78 -7.40 12.02
N LEU A 24 43.47 -8.59 11.49
CA LEU A 24 42.26 -8.78 10.71
C LEU A 24 41.05 -8.55 11.62
N VAL A 25 40.28 -7.50 11.34
CA VAL A 25 38.95 -7.32 11.92
C VAL A 25 38.03 -8.35 11.27
N GLN A 26 37.82 -9.49 11.92
CA GLN A 26 36.64 -10.31 11.64
C GLN A 26 35.44 -9.55 12.17
N ALA A 27 34.52 -9.17 11.29
CA ALA A 27 33.19 -8.74 11.69
C ALA A 27 32.49 -9.94 12.34
N GLN A 28 32.53 -10.02 13.67
CA GLN A 28 31.66 -10.91 14.43
C GLN A 28 30.23 -10.38 14.29
N THR A 29 29.36 -11.15 13.66
CA THR A 29 27.91 -10.96 13.80
C THR A 29 27.57 -11.10 15.28
N ALA A 30 27.24 -9.99 15.93
CA ALA A 30 26.77 -10.01 17.30
C ALA A 30 25.49 -10.85 17.35
N VAL A 31 25.56 -12.03 17.99
CA VAL A 31 24.38 -12.83 18.30
C VAL A 31 23.51 -11.98 19.20
N GLN A 32 22.35 -11.55 18.70
CA GLN A 32 21.44 -10.71 19.46
C GLN A 32 20.90 -11.51 20.64
N GLU A 33 21.41 -11.26 21.86
CA GLU A 33 20.87 -11.89 23.06
C GLU A 33 19.43 -11.42 23.33
N CYS A 34 18.58 -12.37 23.72
CA CYS A 34 17.20 -12.08 24.12
C CYS A 34 17.25 -11.30 25.44
N ALA A 35 16.69 -10.09 25.45
CA ALA A 35 16.52 -9.33 26.68
C ALA A 35 15.50 -9.98 27.62
N ASN A 36 14.49 -10.65 27.05
CA ASN A 36 13.52 -11.49 27.76
C ASN A 36 13.10 -12.69 26.90
N SER A 37 12.51 -13.71 27.54
CA SER A 37 11.79 -14.79 26.85
C SER A 37 10.34 -14.84 27.29
N VAL A 38 9.43 -15.10 26.35
CA VAL A 38 7.98 -15.23 26.62
C VAL A 38 7.49 -16.59 26.14
N ILE A 39 6.60 -17.23 26.90
CA ILE A 39 5.90 -18.45 26.47
C ILE A 39 4.49 -18.08 26.04
N VAL A 40 4.15 -18.34 24.78
CA VAL A 40 2.84 -18.02 24.19
C VAL A 40 1.72 -18.71 24.99
N GLN A 41 0.74 -17.92 25.43
CA GLN A 41 -0.47 -18.35 26.11
C GLN A 41 -1.69 -18.32 25.16
N PRO A 42 -2.80 -19.01 25.50
CA PRO A 42 -4.03 -18.92 24.73
C PRO A 42 -4.53 -17.47 24.63
N GLY A 43 -4.74 -16.99 23.39
CA GLY A 43 -5.19 -15.62 23.12
C GLY A 43 -4.08 -14.61 22.85
N ASP A 44 -2.82 -15.00 23.00
CA ASP A 44 -1.70 -14.14 22.63
C ASP A 44 -1.60 -13.93 21.13
N THR A 45 -1.17 -12.73 20.76
CA THR A 45 -0.73 -12.41 19.40
C THR A 45 0.67 -11.80 19.47
N LEU A 46 1.44 -11.88 18.38
CA LEU A 46 2.74 -11.22 18.34
C LEU A 46 2.62 -9.71 18.56
N SER A 47 1.52 -9.10 18.11
CA SER A 47 1.25 -7.66 18.30
C SER A 47 0.93 -7.32 19.75
N THR A 48 0.18 -8.15 20.48
CA THR A 48 -0.09 -7.92 21.91
C THR A 48 1.19 -8.08 22.73
N ILE A 49 1.99 -9.11 22.45
CA ILE A 49 3.30 -9.32 23.09
C ILE A 49 4.25 -8.17 22.74
N ALA A 50 4.27 -7.67 21.50
CA ALA A 50 5.08 -6.51 21.12
C ALA A 50 4.62 -5.22 21.81
N GLY A 51 3.31 -5.02 21.97
CA GLY A 51 2.76 -3.91 22.74
C GLY A 51 3.22 -3.93 24.19
N GLU A 52 3.17 -5.11 24.82
CA GLU A 52 3.55 -5.29 26.23
C GLU A 52 5.05 -5.15 26.46
N TYR A 53 5.87 -5.82 25.65
CA TYR A 53 7.31 -5.95 25.91
C TYR A 53 8.18 -4.94 25.16
N LEU A 54 7.70 -4.39 24.04
CA LEU A 54 8.42 -3.39 23.24
C LEU A 54 7.76 -2.01 23.28
N GLY A 55 6.64 -1.85 23.99
CA GLY A 55 5.86 -0.61 24.05
C GLY A 55 5.21 -0.21 22.71
N ASN A 56 5.28 -1.07 21.70
CA ASN A 56 4.81 -0.79 20.35
C ASN A 56 4.25 -2.07 19.70
N GLN A 57 2.93 -2.14 19.55
CA GLN A 57 2.23 -3.29 18.98
C GLN A 57 2.64 -3.61 17.53
N ILE A 58 3.13 -2.62 16.78
CA ILE A 58 3.56 -2.78 15.39
C ILE A 58 5.01 -3.31 15.32
N ALA A 59 5.76 -3.26 16.42
CA ALA A 59 7.15 -3.72 16.48
C ALA A 59 7.31 -5.26 16.55
N TYR A 60 6.23 -6.02 16.36
CA TYR A 60 6.22 -7.47 16.47
C TYR A 60 7.17 -8.18 15.50
N ALA A 61 7.46 -7.59 14.35
CA ALA A 61 8.45 -8.10 13.39
C ALA A 61 9.86 -8.23 14.02
N ARG A 62 10.17 -7.42 15.04
CA ARG A 62 11.43 -7.53 15.80
C ARG A 62 11.46 -8.78 16.66
N ILE A 63 10.31 -9.20 17.21
CA ILE A 63 10.19 -10.46 17.96
C ILE A 63 10.34 -11.64 17.01
N VAL A 64 9.75 -11.59 15.82
CA VAL A 64 9.91 -12.64 14.78
C VAL A 64 11.38 -12.80 14.40
N ALA A 65 12.04 -11.69 14.02
CA ALA A 65 13.44 -11.72 13.62
C ALA A 65 14.36 -12.22 14.74
N ALA A 66 14.15 -11.76 15.97
CA ALA A 66 14.95 -12.20 17.12
C ALA A 66 14.68 -13.67 17.49
N THR A 67 13.43 -14.13 17.39
CA THR A 67 13.04 -15.51 17.70
C THR A 67 13.61 -16.49 16.69
N ASN A 68 13.53 -16.21 15.39
CA ASN A 68 14.10 -17.06 14.36
C ASN A 68 15.63 -17.09 14.41
N ALA A 69 16.27 -15.93 14.59
CA ALA A 69 17.73 -15.86 14.78
C ALA A 69 18.20 -16.63 16.03
N LYS A 70 17.35 -16.69 17.08
CA LYS A 70 17.64 -17.49 18.27
C LYS A 70 17.42 -18.98 18.03
N ALA A 71 16.36 -19.35 17.31
CA ALA A 71 16.04 -20.74 16.95
C ALA A 71 17.16 -21.41 16.13
N ASP A 72 17.90 -20.64 15.32
CA ASP A 72 19.08 -21.12 14.58
C ASP A 72 20.21 -21.62 15.49
N THR A 73 20.25 -21.17 16.75
CA THR A 73 21.31 -21.50 17.72
C THR A 73 20.80 -22.22 18.98
N ASP A 74 19.50 -22.17 19.24
CA ASP A 74 18.83 -22.76 20.39
C ASP A 74 17.42 -23.24 20.00
N ALA A 75 17.30 -24.55 19.77
CA ALA A 75 16.06 -25.20 19.35
C ALA A 75 14.92 -25.16 20.39
N THR A 76 15.15 -24.59 21.59
CA THR A 76 14.06 -24.34 22.55
C THR A 76 13.21 -23.12 22.19
N TYR A 77 13.63 -22.30 21.23
CA TYR A 77 12.86 -21.19 20.66
C TYR A 77 12.13 -21.62 19.39
N ALA A 78 10.98 -21.00 19.12
CA ALA A 78 10.15 -21.32 17.96
C ALA A 78 10.81 -20.88 16.64
N SER A 79 10.58 -21.62 15.56
CA SER A 79 10.77 -21.12 14.19
C SER A 79 9.44 -20.57 13.72
N ILE A 80 9.35 -19.26 13.54
CA ILE A 80 8.14 -18.55 13.13
C ILE A 80 8.21 -18.32 11.62
N ASP A 81 7.58 -19.23 10.88
CA ASP A 81 7.46 -19.12 9.42
C ASP A 81 6.27 -18.23 9.02
N ASN A 82 5.21 -18.23 9.83
CA ASN A 82 4.03 -17.38 9.66
C ASN A 82 3.78 -16.56 10.94
N PRO A 83 4.06 -15.24 10.95
CA PRO A 83 3.83 -14.38 12.11
C PRO A 83 2.37 -14.27 12.59
N ASN A 84 1.40 -14.73 11.80
CA ASN A 84 -0.02 -14.73 12.18
C ASN A 84 -0.47 -16.03 12.86
N VAL A 85 0.42 -17.01 12.99
CA VAL A 85 0.15 -18.29 13.66
C VAL A 85 1.14 -18.41 14.80
N LEU A 86 0.61 -18.38 16.02
CA LEU A 86 1.37 -18.71 17.22
C LEU A 86 0.74 -19.94 17.86
N GLU A 87 1.56 -20.93 18.20
CA GLU A 87 1.10 -22.05 18.99
C GLU A 87 1.36 -21.80 20.47
N VAL A 88 0.37 -22.17 21.28
CA VAL A 88 0.49 -22.11 22.74
C VAL A 88 1.68 -22.98 23.19
N GLY A 89 2.53 -22.42 24.03
CA GLY A 89 3.75 -23.06 24.51
C GLY A 89 5.02 -22.71 23.72
N TRP A 90 4.90 -22.00 22.59
CA TRP A 90 6.07 -21.50 21.87
C TRP A 90 6.87 -20.51 22.72
N ARG A 91 8.20 -20.68 22.71
CA ARG A 91 9.12 -19.76 23.38
C ARG A 91 9.64 -18.72 22.39
N LEU A 92 9.38 -17.46 22.71
CA LEU A 92 9.75 -16.29 21.90
C LEU A 92 10.93 -15.55 22.51
N CYS A 93 11.79 -14.99 21.66
CA CYS A 93 12.89 -14.12 22.02
C CYS A 93 12.46 -12.66 21.91
N ILE A 94 12.52 -11.92 23.02
CA ILE A 94 12.21 -10.49 23.05
C ILE A 94 13.53 -9.71 22.97
N PRO A 95 13.76 -8.90 21.91
CA PRO A 95 14.98 -8.10 21.79
C PRO A 95 14.95 -6.88 22.71
N ALA A 96 16.12 -6.38 23.10
CA ALA A 96 16.23 -5.16 23.90
C ALA A 96 15.61 -3.93 23.18
N THR A 97 14.98 -3.04 23.96
CA THR A 97 14.51 -1.73 23.50
C THR A 97 15.64 -0.70 23.68
N ASN A 98 16.18 -0.16 22.58
CA ASN A 98 17.17 0.92 22.63
C ASN A 98 16.52 2.30 22.86
N GLU A 99 15.55 2.40 23.78
CA GLU A 99 14.93 3.67 24.16
C GLU A 99 15.04 3.88 25.66
N THR A 100 16.06 4.64 26.07
CA THR A 100 16.06 5.34 27.35
C THR A 100 15.08 6.51 27.27
N VAL A 101 13.87 6.34 27.76
CA VAL A 101 13.01 7.47 28.20
C VAL A 101 12.68 7.24 29.67
N ALA A 102 13.37 8.01 30.51
CA ALA A 102 13.07 8.11 31.94
C ALA A 102 11.65 8.69 32.10
N THR A 103 10.76 7.90 32.67
CA THR A 103 9.42 8.33 33.08
C THR A 103 9.51 9.23 34.30
N THR A 104 9.05 10.48 34.19
CA THR A 104 8.52 11.23 35.34
C THR A 104 7.08 11.63 35.03
N PRO A 105 6.13 11.51 35.99
CA PRO A 105 4.73 11.82 35.75
C PRO A 105 4.50 13.33 35.87
N VAL A 106 3.89 13.95 34.86
CA VAL A 106 3.47 15.36 34.90
C VAL A 106 1.95 15.44 34.99
N SER A 107 1.49 15.90 36.14
CA SER A 107 0.17 16.45 36.41
C SER A 107 -0.07 17.79 35.68
N SER A 108 -1.27 17.98 35.15
CA SER A 108 -1.77 19.26 34.59
C SER A 108 -1.77 20.39 35.63
N PRO A 109 -1.66 21.69 35.24
CA PRO A 109 -2.85 22.45 34.84
C PRO A 109 -2.68 23.60 33.82
N SER A 110 -3.81 23.92 33.16
CA SER A 110 -4.40 25.21 32.72
C SER A 110 -3.58 26.50 32.42
N ALA A 111 -3.86 27.05 31.22
CA ALA A 111 -4.05 28.46 30.77
C ALA A 111 -2.89 29.50 30.78
N ALA A 112 -2.57 30.03 29.59
CA ALA A 112 -2.73 31.46 29.17
C ALA A 112 -1.76 31.87 28.03
N LEU A 113 -2.27 32.68 27.09
CA LEU A 113 -1.56 33.42 26.02
C LEU A 113 -0.68 34.57 26.59
N PRO A 114 0.38 35.04 25.88
CA PRO A 114 0.21 36.22 25.02
C PRO A 114 1.06 36.32 23.73
N SER A 115 0.51 37.15 22.83
CA SER A 115 0.96 37.97 21.70
C SER A 115 2.45 38.19 21.32
N ALA A 116 2.67 38.14 19.98
CA ALA A 116 3.41 39.03 19.06
C ALA A 116 4.89 39.42 19.27
N ALA A 117 5.71 39.21 18.22
CA ALA A 117 6.44 40.27 17.50
C ALA A 117 7.15 39.74 16.23
N SER A 118 7.12 40.57 15.19
CA SER A 118 7.76 40.46 13.87
C SER A 118 9.22 40.90 13.85
N SER A 119 10.02 40.41 12.89
CA SER A 119 10.99 41.27 12.16
C SER A 119 11.54 40.63 10.86
N ASN A 120 11.27 41.34 9.76
CA ASN A 120 12.05 41.55 8.51
C ASN A 120 13.46 40.94 8.40
N SER A 121 13.78 40.23 7.31
CA SER A 121 14.23 40.69 5.97
C SER A 121 15.72 41.08 5.89
N THR A 122 16.48 40.42 5.01
CA THR A 122 17.38 41.09 4.03
C THR A 122 17.87 40.09 2.99
N ALA A 123 17.81 40.52 1.73
CA ALA A 123 18.40 39.90 0.55
C ALA A 123 19.89 40.21 0.43
N ALA A 124 20.63 39.41 -0.36
CA ALA A 124 21.36 39.84 -1.57
C ALA A 124 22.53 38.90 -1.93
N ASN A 125 22.44 38.36 -3.15
CA ASN A 125 23.46 38.33 -4.22
C ASN A 125 24.93 37.96 -3.91
N SER A 126 25.45 36.97 -4.65
CA SER A 126 26.42 37.23 -5.74
C SER A 126 26.82 35.94 -6.51
N THR A 127 26.61 35.99 -7.82
CA THR A 127 27.44 35.48 -8.94
C THR A 127 28.78 34.78 -8.63
N ALA A 128 29.06 33.67 -9.32
CA ALA A 128 30.17 33.56 -10.28
C ALA A 128 30.13 32.21 -11.02
N ALA A 129 30.11 32.28 -12.35
CA ALA A 129 30.41 31.18 -13.25
C ALA A 129 31.92 30.91 -13.28
N SER A 130 32.33 29.65 -13.46
CA SER A 130 33.53 29.36 -14.22
C SER A 130 33.46 27.97 -14.86
N SER A 131 33.75 28.00 -16.15
CA SER A 131 33.97 26.91 -17.09
C SER A 131 35.15 26.02 -16.70
N ASN A 132 35.10 24.74 -17.08
CA ASN A 132 36.20 24.09 -17.79
C ASN A 132 35.75 22.82 -18.50
N ALA A 133 36.23 22.68 -19.73
CA ALA A 133 35.97 21.58 -20.66
C ALA A 133 37.21 20.69 -20.82
N ALA A 134 36.96 19.49 -21.36
CA ALA A 134 37.88 18.48 -21.88
C ALA A 134 38.62 17.64 -20.80
N THR A 135 38.77 16.32 -20.92
CA THR A 135 39.17 15.52 -22.10
C THR A 135 38.73 14.05 -22.03
N ASN A 136 38.60 13.44 -23.21
CA ASN A 136 38.43 11.99 -23.44
C ASN A 136 39.64 11.18 -22.98
N ALA A 137 39.39 9.99 -22.43
CA ALA A 137 40.29 8.84 -22.55
C ALA A 137 39.47 7.54 -22.53
N ALA A 138 39.53 6.80 -23.63
CA ALA A 138 38.95 5.49 -23.80
C ALA A 138 39.85 4.41 -23.17
N ILE A 139 39.25 3.42 -22.51
CA ILE A 139 39.86 2.10 -22.29
C ILE A 139 38.80 1.03 -22.54
N THR A 140 39.10 0.21 -23.55
CA THR A 140 38.44 -1.04 -23.93
C THR A 140 38.79 -2.14 -22.93
N THR A 141 37.81 -2.92 -22.48
CA THR A 141 38.01 -4.36 -22.24
C THR A 141 36.70 -5.11 -22.45
N THR A 142 36.79 -6.11 -23.32
CA THR A 142 35.76 -7.03 -23.77
C THR A 142 35.70 -8.22 -22.81
N GLU A 143 34.53 -8.52 -22.23
CA GLU A 143 34.24 -9.87 -21.75
C GLU A 143 32.84 -10.30 -22.21
N SER A 144 32.85 -11.44 -22.89
CA SER A 144 31.71 -12.12 -23.51
C SER A 144 30.95 -12.91 -22.45
N ILE A 145 29.75 -12.44 -22.10
CA ILE A 145 28.78 -13.22 -21.33
C ILE A 145 27.76 -13.83 -22.27
N THR A 146 27.75 -15.16 -22.32
CA THR A 146 26.75 -15.99 -22.99
C THR A 146 25.37 -15.69 -22.40
N PRO A 147 24.35 -15.30 -23.20
CA PRO A 147 23.00 -15.13 -22.67
C PRO A 147 22.39 -16.49 -22.34
N THR A 148 22.24 -16.74 -21.03
CA THR A 148 21.38 -17.78 -20.46
C THR A 148 19.94 -17.58 -20.95
N ALA A 149 19.26 -18.70 -21.22
CA ALA A 149 17.97 -18.79 -21.88
C ALA A 149 16.94 -17.74 -21.44
N SER A 150 16.36 -17.08 -22.46
CA SER A 150 15.23 -16.16 -22.39
C SER A 150 14.02 -16.82 -21.71
N PRO A 151 13.26 -16.10 -20.86
CA PRO A 151 11.95 -16.58 -20.44
C PRO A 151 11.03 -16.75 -21.66
N GLU A 152 10.09 -17.70 -21.55
CA GLU A 152 9.10 -18.08 -22.56
C GLU A 152 8.42 -16.88 -23.23
N PRO A 153 8.03 -16.97 -24.52
CA PRO A 153 7.46 -15.84 -25.23
C PRO A 153 6.13 -15.41 -24.58
N LEU A 154 6.08 -14.12 -24.24
CA LEU A 154 4.87 -13.37 -23.90
C LEU A 154 3.78 -13.65 -24.95
N VAL A 155 2.55 -13.89 -24.49
CA VAL A 155 1.38 -14.17 -25.34
C VAL A 155 1.24 -13.07 -26.38
N GLN A 156 1.53 -13.40 -27.64
CA GLN A 156 1.32 -12.52 -28.78
C GLN A 156 -0.17 -12.61 -29.13
N LEU A 157 -0.93 -11.54 -28.87
CA LEU A 157 -2.37 -11.50 -29.19
C LEU A 157 -2.61 -11.82 -30.66
N ALA A 158 -3.64 -12.61 -30.96
CA ALA A 158 -4.00 -12.90 -32.34
C ALA A 158 -4.44 -11.61 -33.06
N PRO A 159 -4.23 -11.49 -34.38
CA PRO A 159 -4.71 -10.33 -35.13
C PRO A 159 -6.22 -10.10 -34.94
N GLY A 160 -6.59 -8.95 -34.37
CA GLY A 160 -7.98 -8.57 -34.07
C GLY A 160 -8.47 -8.93 -32.66
N GLU A 161 -7.67 -9.61 -31.85
CA GLU A 161 -7.98 -9.87 -30.44
C GLU A 161 -7.72 -8.61 -29.59
N LEU A 162 -8.71 -8.21 -28.81
CA LEU A 162 -8.59 -7.06 -27.91
C LEU A 162 -7.78 -7.45 -26.67
N HIS A 163 -6.79 -6.63 -26.32
CA HIS A 163 -6.02 -6.84 -25.09
C HIS A 163 -6.93 -6.80 -23.85
N PRO A 164 -6.70 -7.65 -22.82
CA PRO A 164 -7.56 -7.72 -21.62
C PRO A 164 -7.75 -6.40 -20.85
N LEU A 165 -6.76 -5.50 -20.90
CA LEU A 165 -6.87 -4.16 -20.28
C LEU A 165 -7.79 -3.20 -21.03
N THR A 166 -8.14 -3.47 -22.30
CA THR A 166 -8.96 -2.52 -23.06
C THR A 166 -10.36 -2.47 -22.48
N ILE A 167 -10.91 -1.27 -22.36
CA ILE A 167 -12.30 -1.09 -21.87
C ILE A 167 -13.28 -1.82 -22.78
N ALA A 168 -13.01 -1.83 -24.09
CA ALA A 168 -13.80 -2.58 -25.07
C ALA A 168 -13.82 -4.09 -24.79
N ARG A 169 -12.67 -4.71 -24.46
CA ARG A 169 -12.63 -6.13 -24.09
C ARG A 169 -13.41 -6.35 -22.81
N MET A 170 -13.17 -5.55 -21.78
CA MET A 170 -13.85 -5.70 -20.49
C MET A 170 -15.38 -5.59 -20.61
N ARG A 171 -15.90 -4.70 -21.47
CA ARG A 171 -17.34 -4.60 -21.75
C ARG A 171 -17.93 -5.82 -22.48
N GLN A 172 -17.11 -6.63 -23.15
CA GLN A 172 -17.54 -7.86 -23.82
C GLN A 172 -17.52 -9.08 -22.90
N GLU A 173 -16.82 -9.00 -21.77
CA GLU A 173 -16.70 -10.09 -20.81
C GLU A 173 -17.95 -10.25 -19.95
N SER A 174 -18.10 -11.44 -19.36
CA SER A 174 -19.10 -11.72 -18.36
C SER A 174 -18.49 -11.75 -16.96
N TYR A 175 -19.16 -11.11 -16.02
CA TYR A 175 -18.77 -11.08 -14.60
C TYR A 175 -19.87 -11.71 -13.76
N PRO A 176 -20.04 -13.04 -13.77
CA PRO A 176 -21.21 -13.68 -13.16
C PRO A 176 -21.23 -13.61 -11.62
N GLY A 177 -20.07 -13.40 -10.98
CA GLY A 177 -19.91 -13.52 -9.54
C GLY A 177 -20.31 -14.90 -9.01
N SER A 178 -20.63 -14.98 -7.72
CA SER A 178 -21.22 -16.15 -7.07
C SER A 178 -22.17 -15.73 -5.96
N ASP A 179 -22.78 -16.69 -5.27
CA ASP A 179 -23.36 -16.39 -3.97
C ASP A 179 -22.24 -16.04 -2.98
N ILE A 180 -22.55 -15.11 -2.06
CA ILE A 180 -21.65 -14.71 -0.99
C ILE A 180 -21.73 -15.73 0.14
N VAL A 181 -20.57 -16.21 0.57
CA VAL A 181 -20.43 -17.14 1.70
C VAL A 181 -19.93 -16.36 2.92
N ILE A 182 -20.57 -16.54 4.08
CA ILE A 182 -20.07 -16.00 5.34
C ILE A 182 -19.05 -17.00 5.91
N GLU A 183 -17.79 -16.61 5.96
CA GLU A 183 -16.67 -17.44 6.43
C GLU A 183 -16.46 -17.29 7.93
N GLN A 184 -16.64 -16.07 8.44
CA GLN A 184 -16.48 -15.78 9.85
C GLN A 184 -17.39 -14.64 10.29
N VAL A 185 -18.05 -14.81 11.44
CA VAL A 185 -18.74 -13.72 12.16
C VAL A 185 -17.73 -13.00 13.04
N LEU A 186 -17.71 -11.68 12.98
CA LEU A 186 -16.83 -10.82 13.77
C LEU A 186 -17.61 -10.07 14.84
N GLU A 187 -16.90 -9.45 15.77
CA GLU A 187 -17.51 -8.52 16.72
C GLU A 187 -18.25 -7.39 15.97
N PRO A 188 -19.54 -7.15 16.29
CA PRO A 188 -20.34 -6.17 15.58
C PRO A 188 -19.84 -4.74 15.81
N GLY A 189 -20.21 -3.86 14.89
CA GLY A 189 -20.06 -2.42 15.06
C GLY A 189 -21.17 -1.83 15.93
N VAL A 190 -21.21 -0.50 15.98
CA VAL A 190 -22.19 0.23 16.82
C VAL A 190 -23.64 -0.06 16.41
N ASN A 191 -23.91 -0.17 15.11
CA ASN A 191 -25.25 -0.37 14.54
C ASN A 191 -25.21 -1.20 13.24
N TYR A 192 -24.24 -2.10 13.11
CA TYR A 192 -24.10 -2.99 11.97
C TYR A 192 -23.35 -4.26 12.37
N GLU A 193 -23.71 -5.38 11.74
CA GLU A 193 -22.99 -6.64 11.86
C GLU A 193 -21.75 -6.65 10.95
N ARG A 194 -20.74 -7.46 11.31
CA ARG A 194 -19.46 -7.57 10.61
C ARG A 194 -19.11 -9.02 10.32
N TYR A 195 -18.62 -9.28 9.11
CA TYR A 195 -18.25 -10.61 8.66
C TYR A 195 -16.98 -10.58 7.82
N ILE A 196 -16.22 -11.66 7.88
CA ILE A 196 -15.39 -12.08 6.75
C ILE A 196 -16.28 -12.91 5.85
N ALA A 197 -16.38 -12.51 4.60
CA ALA A 197 -17.15 -13.18 3.58
C ALA A 197 -16.27 -13.55 2.39
N SER A 198 -16.75 -14.44 1.51
CA SER A 198 -16.07 -14.77 0.26
C SER A 198 -17.04 -14.86 -0.92
N TYR A 199 -16.50 -14.73 -2.13
CA TYR A 199 -17.18 -14.90 -3.40
C TYR A 199 -16.19 -15.42 -4.46
N LEU A 200 -16.67 -15.84 -5.62
CA LEU A 200 -15.81 -16.34 -6.70
C LEU A 200 -15.56 -15.27 -7.78
N SER A 201 -14.32 -15.24 -8.26
CA SER A 201 -13.88 -14.43 -9.41
C SER A 201 -12.89 -15.24 -10.25
N GLU A 202 -13.26 -15.55 -11.49
CA GLU A 202 -12.44 -16.38 -12.41
C GLU A 202 -11.94 -17.69 -11.79
N GLY A 203 -12.78 -18.32 -10.97
CA GLY A 203 -12.45 -19.56 -10.26
C GLY A 203 -11.68 -19.39 -8.94
N ASN A 204 -11.18 -18.19 -8.64
CA ASN A 204 -10.54 -17.89 -7.35
C ASN A 204 -11.58 -17.56 -6.29
N LYS A 205 -11.42 -18.09 -5.07
CA LYS A 205 -12.12 -17.62 -3.89
C LYS A 205 -11.50 -16.31 -3.40
N ILE A 206 -12.27 -15.23 -3.51
CA ILE A 206 -11.89 -13.89 -3.08
C ILE A 206 -12.59 -13.57 -1.76
N TYR A 207 -11.82 -13.15 -0.76
CA TYR A 207 -12.33 -12.75 0.53
C TYR A 207 -12.67 -11.25 0.56
N ALA A 208 -13.55 -10.89 1.48
CA ALA A 208 -14.01 -9.53 1.65
C ALA A 208 -14.41 -9.28 3.11
N MET A 209 -14.27 -8.02 3.55
CA MET A 209 -15.00 -7.52 4.70
C MET A 209 -16.42 -7.16 4.27
N LEU A 210 -17.41 -7.73 4.94
CA LEU A 210 -18.82 -7.42 4.74
C LEU A 210 -19.39 -6.80 6.01
N THR A 211 -20.01 -5.64 5.89
CA THR A 211 -20.85 -5.06 6.94
C THR A 211 -22.31 -5.04 6.53
N VAL A 212 -23.22 -5.28 7.46
CA VAL A 212 -24.67 -5.25 7.22
C VAL A 212 -25.34 -4.38 8.28
N PRO A 213 -26.06 -3.30 7.90
CA PRO A 213 -26.73 -2.44 8.87
C PRO A 213 -27.74 -3.19 9.73
N ASN A 214 -27.85 -2.78 10.98
CA ASN A 214 -28.89 -3.23 11.91
C ASN A 214 -30.17 -2.39 11.72
N GLY A 215 -31.29 -2.92 12.18
CA GLY A 215 -32.59 -2.24 12.16
C GLY A 215 -33.53 -2.74 11.07
N GLU A 216 -34.57 -1.95 10.77
CA GLU A 216 -35.57 -2.31 9.78
C GLU A 216 -34.99 -2.15 8.37
N ARG A 217 -34.75 -3.28 7.71
CA ARG A 217 -34.27 -3.32 6.34
C ARG A 217 -35.31 -2.69 5.39
N PRO A 218 -34.92 -1.78 4.48
CA PRO A 218 -35.84 -1.25 3.47
C PRO A 218 -36.46 -2.37 2.63
N ALA A 219 -37.68 -2.15 2.12
CA ALA A 219 -38.41 -3.18 1.38
C ALA A 219 -37.64 -3.73 0.16
N THR A 220 -36.80 -2.91 -0.47
CA THR A 220 -35.96 -3.29 -1.62
C THR A 220 -34.59 -3.85 -1.24
N GLY A 221 -34.23 -3.86 0.04
CA GLY A 221 -32.89 -4.18 0.54
C GLY A 221 -32.09 -2.95 0.99
N TRP A 222 -30.95 -3.18 1.63
CA TRP A 222 -30.02 -2.12 2.00
C TRP A 222 -29.24 -1.62 0.77
N PRO A 223 -29.02 -0.30 0.61
CA PRO A 223 -28.09 0.21 -0.38
C PRO A 223 -26.67 -0.30 -0.08
N VAL A 224 -25.85 -0.44 -1.11
CA VAL A 224 -24.53 -1.06 -1.05
C VAL A 224 -23.46 -0.07 -1.46
N ILE A 225 -22.34 -0.06 -0.73
CA ILE A 225 -21.07 0.53 -1.19
C ILE A 225 -20.08 -0.61 -1.42
N VAL A 226 -19.69 -0.82 -2.68
CA VAL A 226 -18.53 -1.66 -3.01
C VAL A 226 -17.27 -0.83 -2.76
N PHE A 227 -16.40 -1.30 -1.88
CA PHE A 227 -15.28 -0.53 -1.34
C PHE A 227 -13.96 -1.07 -1.87
N ASN A 228 -13.24 -0.22 -2.61
CA ASN A 228 -12.00 -0.55 -3.30
C ASN A 228 -10.82 0.07 -2.56
N HIS A 229 -10.09 -0.74 -1.79
CA HIS A 229 -8.94 -0.24 -1.05
C HIS A 229 -7.76 0.11 -1.98
N GLY A 230 -6.90 1.02 -1.50
CA GLY A 230 -5.62 1.34 -2.14
C GLY A 230 -4.58 0.23 -1.99
N TYR A 231 -3.42 0.39 -2.62
CA TYR A 231 -2.37 -0.63 -2.56
C TYR A 231 -1.84 -0.80 -1.13
N ILE A 232 -1.86 -2.04 -0.65
CA ILE A 232 -1.20 -2.49 0.57
C ILE A 232 -0.42 -3.74 0.15
N PRO A 233 0.85 -3.90 0.51
CA PRO A 233 1.59 -5.09 0.12
C PRO A 233 0.84 -6.36 0.59
N PRO A 234 0.62 -7.33 -0.31
CA PRO A 234 -0.12 -8.57 -0.02
C PRO A 234 0.26 -9.24 1.29
N GLU A 235 1.57 -9.30 1.56
CA GLU A 235 2.17 -9.92 2.75
C GLU A 235 1.69 -9.32 4.08
N VAL A 236 1.32 -8.03 4.08
CA VAL A 236 0.84 -7.31 5.27
C VAL A 236 -0.63 -6.91 5.19
N TYR A 237 -1.32 -7.24 4.09
CA TYR A 237 -2.74 -6.97 3.98
C TYR A 237 -3.54 -7.92 4.89
N ARG A 238 -4.53 -7.38 5.61
CA ARG A 238 -5.47 -8.14 6.43
C ARG A 238 -6.89 -7.61 6.22
N THR A 239 -7.87 -8.50 6.10
CA THR A 239 -9.29 -8.19 5.83
C THR A 239 -9.93 -7.32 6.91
N THR A 240 -9.46 -7.41 8.15
CA THR A 240 -10.04 -6.69 9.31
C THR A 240 -9.28 -5.42 9.69
N GLU A 241 -8.17 -5.12 9.03
CA GLU A 241 -7.30 -3.99 9.34
C GLU A 241 -7.32 -2.94 8.23
N ARG A 242 -6.87 -1.71 8.58
CA ARG A 242 -6.85 -0.52 7.73
C ARG A 242 -8.26 -0.16 7.23
N TYR A 243 -8.46 1.09 6.83
CA TYR A 243 -9.77 1.60 6.38
C TYR A 243 -10.95 1.44 7.37
N VAL A 244 -10.73 1.03 8.63
CA VAL A 244 -11.80 0.78 9.61
C VAL A 244 -12.74 1.99 9.74
N ALA A 245 -12.17 3.19 9.94
CA ALA A 245 -12.94 4.42 10.04
C ALA A 245 -13.73 4.76 8.75
N TYR A 246 -13.22 4.36 7.59
CA TYR A 246 -13.82 4.63 6.28
C TYR A 246 -15.02 3.71 6.06
N VAL A 247 -14.85 2.41 6.34
CA VAL A 247 -15.95 1.42 6.32
C VAL A 247 -17.02 1.82 7.32
N ASP A 248 -16.63 2.21 8.54
CA ASP A 248 -17.54 2.67 9.59
C ASP A 248 -18.39 3.86 9.15
N ALA A 249 -17.81 4.81 8.41
CA ALA A 249 -18.55 5.98 7.94
C ALA A 249 -19.76 5.60 7.09
N PHE A 250 -19.65 4.59 6.22
CA PHE A 250 -20.77 4.14 5.39
C PHE A 250 -21.67 3.14 6.14
N ALA A 251 -21.08 2.17 6.85
CA ALA A 251 -21.83 1.16 7.59
C ALA A 251 -22.77 1.77 8.63
N ARG A 252 -22.30 2.79 9.37
CA ARG A 252 -23.11 3.50 10.36
C ARG A 252 -24.27 4.30 9.76
N ASN A 253 -24.18 4.64 8.47
CA ASN A 253 -25.19 5.41 7.74
C ASN A 253 -26.10 4.52 6.88
N GLY A 254 -26.26 3.25 7.25
CA GLY A 254 -27.28 2.38 6.64
C GLY A 254 -26.90 1.80 5.28
N TYR A 255 -25.59 1.68 5.00
CA TYR A 255 -25.09 0.96 3.83
C TYR A 255 -24.54 -0.40 4.21
N ILE A 256 -24.83 -1.41 3.38
CA ILE A 256 -23.95 -2.57 3.29
C ILE A 256 -22.61 -2.08 2.73
N VAL A 257 -21.50 -2.38 3.39
CA VAL A 257 -20.16 -2.14 2.83
C VAL A 257 -19.56 -3.48 2.47
N PHE A 258 -19.22 -3.65 1.19
CA PHE A 258 -18.57 -4.86 0.69
C PHE A 258 -17.18 -4.50 0.17
N ARG A 259 -16.18 -4.75 1.01
CA ARG A 259 -14.77 -4.42 0.74
C ARG A 259 -14.03 -5.68 0.31
N SER A 260 -13.89 -5.87 -0.99
CA SER A 260 -13.09 -6.96 -1.56
C SER A 260 -11.63 -6.78 -1.15
N ASP A 261 -10.97 -7.89 -0.82
CA ASP A 261 -9.53 -7.92 -0.57
C ASP A 261 -8.73 -7.88 -1.88
N TYR A 262 -9.35 -8.21 -3.02
CA TYR A 262 -8.72 -8.59 -4.29
C TYR A 262 -7.96 -9.92 -4.23
N ARG A 263 -7.76 -10.54 -5.41
CA ARG A 263 -6.94 -11.75 -5.53
C ARG A 263 -5.52 -11.55 -5.00
N GLY A 264 -5.00 -12.58 -4.35
CA GLY A 264 -3.67 -12.59 -3.75
C GLY A 264 -3.48 -11.69 -2.53
N HIS A 265 -4.53 -11.12 -1.95
CA HIS A 265 -4.49 -10.33 -0.71
C HIS A 265 -5.28 -11.03 0.39
N GLY A 266 -4.77 -10.95 1.63
CA GLY A 266 -5.45 -11.55 2.77
C GLY A 266 -5.55 -13.06 2.60
N PHE A 267 -6.77 -13.60 2.66
CA PHE A 267 -7.04 -15.01 2.42
C PHE A 267 -7.45 -15.32 0.97
N SER A 268 -7.53 -14.30 0.10
CA SER A 268 -7.93 -14.47 -1.29
C SER A 268 -6.93 -15.29 -2.09
N GLU A 269 -7.45 -16.24 -2.86
CA GLU A 269 -6.70 -17.03 -3.83
C GLU A 269 -6.22 -16.16 -5.01
N GLY A 270 -5.36 -16.74 -5.86
CA GLY A 270 -4.78 -16.08 -7.03
C GLY A 270 -3.59 -15.17 -6.72
N ASP A 271 -3.04 -14.55 -7.77
CA ASP A 271 -1.81 -13.76 -7.66
C ASP A 271 -2.07 -12.25 -7.63
N ALA A 272 -1.41 -11.57 -6.69
CA ALA A 272 -1.41 -10.12 -6.57
C ALA A 272 -0.60 -9.46 -7.71
N SER A 273 -1.25 -9.30 -8.85
CA SER A 273 -0.68 -8.80 -10.11
C SER A 273 -0.76 -7.28 -10.27
N GLY A 274 -1.40 -6.58 -9.33
CA GLY A 274 -1.49 -5.12 -9.27
C GLY A 274 -2.73 -4.54 -9.96
N GLY A 275 -2.96 -3.22 -9.80
CA GLY A 275 -4.13 -2.54 -10.38
C GLY A 275 -3.93 -1.96 -11.80
N TYR A 276 -2.67 -1.76 -12.21
CA TYR A 276 -2.34 -0.94 -13.38
C TYR A 276 -1.94 -1.74 -14.64
N GLY A 277 -1.18 -2.82 -14.51
CA GLY A 277 -0.72 -3.61 -15.66
C GLY A 277 -1.69 -4.70 -16.10
N THR A 278 -2.79 -4.89 -15.38
CA THR A 278 -3.73 -6.00 -15.54
C THR A 278 -5.13 -5.57 -15.10
N PRO A 279 -6.20 -6.14 -15.69
CA PRO A 279 -7.57 -5.86 -15.25
C PRO A 279 -7.97 -6.64 -13.99
N ALA A 280 -7.12 -7.54 -13.48
CA ALA A 280 -7.46 -8.55 -12.45
C ALA A 280 -8.27 -8.01 -11.27
N TYR A 281 -7.82 -6.94 -10.60
CA TYR A 281 -8.57 -6.38 -9.46
C TYR A 281 -9.89 -5.75 -9.87
N THR A 282 -9.98 -5.19 -11.07
CA THR A 282 -11.26 -4.71 -11.60
C THR A 282 -12.20 -5.85 -11.93
N VAL A 283 -11.69 -6.97 -12.45
CA VAL A 283 -12.48 -8.21 -12.66
C VAL A 283 -13.00 -8.74 -11.33
N ASP A 284 -12.18 -8.74 -10.28
CA ASP A 284 -12.61 -9.15 -8.93
C ASP A 284 -13.74 -8.25 -8.41
N VAL A 285 -13.66 -6.94 -8.63
CA VAL A 285 -14.68 -5.98 -8.20
C VAL A 285 -15.96 -6.09 -9.04
N LEU A 286 -15.86 -6.33 -10.34
CA LEU A 286 -17.04 -6.54 -11.19
C LEU A 286 -17.78 -7.84 -10.79
N ASN A 287 -17.06 -8.91 -10.45
CA ASN A 287 -17.66 -10.10 -9.86
C ASN A 287 -18.21 -9.84 -8.44
N ALA A 288 -17.59 -8.95 -7.65
CA ALA A 288 -18.13 -8.52 -6.36
C ALA A 288 -19.48 -7.82 -6.51
N VAL A 289 -19.61 -6.92 -7.50
CA VAL A 289 -20.87 -6.24 -7.83
C VAL A 289 -21.96 -7.26 -8.19
N SER A 290 -21.65 -8.23 -9.06
CA SER A 290 -22.63 -9.28 -9.41
C SER A 290 -23.00 -10.17 -8.22
N SER A 291 -22.05 -10.47 -7.34
CA SER A 291 -22.27 -11.28 -6.15
C SER A 291 -23.13 -10.55 -5.13
N ILE A 292 -22.86 -9.28 -4.86
CA ILE A 292 -23.62 -8.50 -3.86
C ILE A 292 -25.05 -8.22 -4.32
N LYS A 293 -25.31 -8.12 -5.64
CA LYS A 293 -26.68 -8.04 -6.20
C LYS A 293 -27.54 -9.26 -5.85
N ARG A 294 -26.94 -10.42 -5.58
CA ARG A 294 -27.63 -11.66 -5.19
C ARG A 294 -27.78 -11.80 -3.68
N TYR A 295 -27.11 -10.96 -2.90
CA TYR A 295 -27.14 -11.06 -1.45
C TYR A 295 -28.50 -10.64 -0.92
N ALA A 296 -29.17 -11.52 -0.17
CA ALA A 296 -30.58 -11.35 0.20
C ALA A 296 -30.91 -10.08 0.99
N ALA A 297 -29.92 -9.44 1.61
CA ALA A 297 -30.09 -8.18 2.33
C ALA A 297 -29.78 -6.93 1.51
N ALA A 298 -29.18 -7.06 0.33
CA ALA A 298 -28.80 -5.95 -0.53
C ALA A 298 -29.93 -5.55 -1.49
N ASP A 299 -30.03 -4.26 -1.80
CA ASP A 299 -30.80 -3.75 -2.93
C ASP A 299 -29.91 -3.77 -4.19
N PRO A 300 -30.20 -4.63 -5.18
CA PRO A 300 -29.36 -4.78 -6.37
C PRO A 300 -29.36 -3.55 -7.28
N ASN A 301 -30.25 -2.58 -7.08
CA ASN A 301 -30.36 -1.37 -7.89
C ASN A 301 -29.73 -0.14 -7.23
N ARG A 302 -29.29 -0.25 -5.98
CA ARG A 302 -28.70 0.86 -5.19
C ARG A 302 -27.27 0.53 -4.80
N ILE A 303 -26.37 0.55 -5.79
CA ILE A 303 -24.96 0.24 -5.60
C ILE A 303 -24.12 1.48 -5.90
N GLY A 304 -23.43 2.00 -4.90
CA GLY A 304 -22.34 2.96 -5.04
C GLY A 304 -20.99 2.25 -5.02
N MET A 305 -19.95 2.96 -5.44
CA MET A 305 -18.57 2.46 -5.37
C MET A 305 -17.63 3.51 -4.80
N TRP A 306 -16.82 3.13 -3.83
CA TRP A 306 -15.83 4.00 -3.20
C TRP A 306 -14.42 3.47 -3.47
N GLY A 307 -13.47 4.34 -3.78
CA GLY A 307 -12.08 3.96 -4.01
C GLY A 307 -11.06 4.93 -3.45
N HIS A 308 -9.92 4.42 -2.97
CA HIS A 308 -8.78 5.23 -2.55
C HIS A 308 -7.49 4.85 -3.26
N SER A 309 -6.71 5.84 -3.70
CA SER A 309 -5.39 5.59 -4.32
C SER A 309 -5.53 4.67 -5.55
N MET A 310 -4.86 3.50 -5.56
CA MET A 310 -5.07 2.43 -6.55
C MET A 310 -6.55 2.04 -6.70
N GLY A 311 -7.30 1.97 -5.60
CA GLY A 311 -8.74 1.67 -5.63
C GLY A 311 -9.57 2.72 -6.36
N GLY A 312 -9.06 3.95 -6.50
CA GLY A 312 -9.66 4.99 -7.34
C GLY A 312 -9.62 4.60 -8.83
N GLN A 313 -8.51 4.05 -9.30
CA GLN A 313 -8.39 3.53 -10.67
C GLN A 313 -9.37 2.37 -10.90
N VAL A 314 -9.43 1.42 -9.97
CA VAL A 314 -10.34 0.27 -10.03
C VAL A 314 -11.79 0.76 -10.10
N THR A 315 -12.14 1.76 -9.29
CA THR A 315 -13.47 2.39 -9.28
C THR A 315 -13.80 3.05 -10.62
N LEU A 316 -12.93 3.92 -11.12
CA LEU A 316 -13.14 4.62 -12.38
C LEU A 316 -13.28 3.65 -13.56
N ARG A 317 -12.40 2.63 -13.61
CA ARG A 317 -12.45 1.59 -14.65
C ARG A 317 -13.75 0.78 -14.57
N ALA A 318 -14.17 0.35 -13.38
CA ALA A 318 -15.42 -0.38 -13.22
C ALA A 318 -16.62 0.46 -13.69
N MET A 319 -16.65 1.75 -13.37
CA MET A 319 -17.76 2.65 -13.72
C MET A 319 -17.89 2.93 -15.22
N VAL A 320 -16.82 2.82 -16.00
CA VAL A 320 -16.91 2.87 -17.48
C VAL A 320 -17.18 1.50 -18.09
N VAL A 321 -17.09 0.40 -17.33
CA VAL A 321 -17.34 -0.96 -17.83
C VAL A 321 -18.80 -1.40 -17.59
N THR A 322 -19.37 -1.11 -16.42
CA THR A 322 -20.74 -1.52 -16.05
C THR A 322 -21.64 -0.33 -15.69
N GLN A 323 -22.94 -0.47 -15.94
CA GLN A 323 -24.00 0.50 -15.60
C GLN A 323 -24.71 0.20 -14.26
N ASP A 324 -24.24 -0.82 -13.54
CA ASP A 324 -24.79 -1.19 -12.23
C ASP A 324 -24.43 -0.21 -11.11
N ILE A 325 -23.34 0.56 -11.28
CA ILE A 325 -22.83 1.50 -10.27
C ILE A 325 -23.51 2.86 -10.45
N LYS A 326 -24.24 3.32 -9.43
CA LYS A 326 -25.05 4.55 -9.50
C LYS A 326 -24.27 5.81 -9.18
N ALA A 327 -23.18 5.70 -8.43
CA ALA A 327 -22.34 6.82 -8.07
C ALA A 327 -20.95 6.34 -7.64
N GLY A 328 -19.92 7.14 -7.91
CA GLY A 328 -18.54 6.86 -7.54
C GLY A 328 -17.96 7.92 -6.61
N VAL A 329 -17.28 7.52 -5.55
CA VAL A 329 -16.48 8.42 -4.71
C VAL A 329 -15.03 7.98 -4.77
N ILE A 330 -14.12 8.89 -5.10
CA ILE A 330 -12.69 8.58 -5.24
C ILE A 330 -11.87 9.54 -4.38
N TRP A 331 -11.09 8.97 -3.47
CA TRP A 331 -10.15 9.71 -2.61
C TRP A 331 -8.72 9.50 -3.10
N ALA A 332 -7.99 10.58 -3.33
CA ALA A 332 -6.58 10.58 -3.72
C ALA A 332 -6.25 9.56 -4.83
N GLY A 333 -7.13 9.46 -5.83
CA GLY A 333 -7.13 8.35 -6.78
C GLY A 333 -6.04 8.46 -7.85
N VAL A 334 -5.50 7.32 -8.27
CA VAL A 334 -4.65 7.22 -9.46
C VAL A 334 -5.54 7.18 -10.72
N VAL A 335 -6.05 8.34 -11.12
CA VAL A 335 -7.20 8.45 -12.04
C VAL A 335 -6.98 9.32 -13.29
N ALA A 336 -5.74 9.36 -13.78
CA ALA A 336 -5.44 9.99 -15.06
C ALA A 336 -5.29 8.97 -16.19
N SER A 337 -5.24 9.46 -17.43
CA SER A 337 -4.97 8.62 -18.60
C SER A 337 -3.61 7.93 -18.45
N TYR A 338 -3.42 6.76 -19.06
CA TYR A 338 -2.12 6.07 -18.98
C TYR A 338 -0.94 6.94 -19.45
N PRO A 339 -1.04 7.70 -20.56
CA PRO A 339 -0.03 8.69 -20.93
C PRO A 339 0.28 9.68 -19.78
N ASP A 340 -0.74 10.25 -19.14
CA ASP A 340 -0.54 11.18 -18.03
C ASP A 340 0.08 10.48 -16.80
N LEU A 341 -0.26 9.22 -16.55
CA LEU A 341 0.36 8.41 -15.48
C LEU A 341 1.85 8.12 -15.75
N LEU A 342 2.25 8.03 -17.02
CA LEU A 342 3.64 7.86 -17.43
C LEU A 342 4.44 9.18 -17.33
N GLU A 343 3.78 10.31 -17.59
CA GLU A 343 4.38 11.64 -17.56
C GLU A 343 4.40 12.27 -16.17
N HIS A 344 3.21 12.43 -15.56
CA HIS A 344 2.98 13.22 -14.35
C HIS A 344 3.14 12.41 -13.07
N TRP A 345 2.91 11.09 -13.12
CA TRP A 345 3.08 10.21 -11.95
C TRP A 345 4.45 9.52 -11.92
N ARG A 346 5.50 10.30 -12.15
CA ARG A 346 6.89 9.90 -11.90
C ARG A 346 7.21 10.21 -10.44
N ARG A 347 7.32 9.18 -9.60
CA ARG A 347 7.79 9.38 -8.21
C ARG A 347 9.15 10.08 -8.27
N ARG A 348 9.19 11.37 -7.91
CA ARG A 348 10.44 12.07 -7.63
C ARG A 348 11.04 11.39 -6.40
N ASN A 349 12.00 10.50 -6.61
CA ASN A 349 13.13 10.30 -5.70
C ASN A 349 14.27 9.61 -6.45
N ASN A 350 15.31 10.42 -6.64
CA ASN A 350 16.68 10.02 -6.92
C ASN A 350 17.19 9.04 -5.87
N SER A 351 17.97 8.06 -6.34
CA SER A 351 18.83 7.09 -5.66
C SER A 351 18.40 5.68 -6.01
N THR A 352 19.02 5.13 -7.05
CA THR A 352 18.96 3.73 -7.43
C THR A 352 19.95 2.95 -6.56
N PRO A 353 19.53 2.03 -5.69
CA PRO A 353 20.31 0.82 -5.44
C PRO A 353 20.00 -0.22 -6.55
N PRO A 354 20.91 -1.17 -6.83
CA PRO A 354 20.73 -2.21 -7.84
C PRO A 354 19.56 -3.17 -7.50
N PRO A 355 19.18 -4.07 -8.41
CA PRO A 355 17.91 -4.80 -8.34
C PRO A 355 17.93 -5.79 -7.18
N ASP A 356 17.09 -5.54 -6.18
CA ASP A 356 16.62 -6.58 -5.26
C ASP A 356 15.15 -6.89 -5.60
N THR A 357 14.83 -8.17 -5.67
CA THR A 357 13.65 -8.76 -6.33
C THR A 357 12.40 -8.78 -5.47
N THR A 358 12.26 -7.86 -4.52
CA THR A 358 11.16 -7.88 -3.54
C THR A 358 10.20 -6.70 -3.71
N THR A 359 9.01 -7.03 -4.23
CA THR A 359 7.71 -6.31 -4.23
C THR A 359 7.62 -4.89 -4.84
N THR A 360 8.63 -4.04 -4.68
CA THR A 360 8.67 -2.66 -5.22
C THR A 360 8.84 -2.60 -6.74
N ASN A 361 9.32 -3.67 -7.37
CA ASN A 361 9.51 -3.76 -8.83
C ASN A 361 8.20 -3.91 -9.64
N ARG A 362 7.11 -4.45 -9.07
CA ARG A 362 5.87 -4.69 -9.86
C ARG A 362 5.16 -3.40 -10.29
N ALA A 363 5.22 -2.34 -9.49
CA ALA A 363 4.63 -1.04 -9.85
C ALA A 363 5.43 -0.28 -10.93
N ARG A 364 6.71 -0.62 -11.13
CA ARG A 364 7.55 -0.09 -12.21
C ARG A 364 7.41 -0.93 -13.49
N ARG A 365 7.29 -2.25 -13.30
CA ARG A 365 7.15 -3.23 -14.39
C ARG A 365 6.01 -2.94 -15.35
N TRP A 366 4.81 -2.61 -14.89
CA TRP A 366 3.71 -2.40 -15.85
C TRP A 366 4.00 -1.30 -16.88
N ARG A 367 4.74 -0.24 -16.49
CA ARG A 367 5.10 0.85 -17.41
C ARG A 367 6.04 0.35 -18.49
N GLU A 368 7.09 -0.36 -18.06
CA GLU A 368 8.11 -0.96 -18.91
C GLU A 368 7.49 -2.05 -19.80
N GLU A 369 6.80 -3.03 -19.21
CA GLU A 369 6.15 -4.15 -19.89
C GLU A 369 5.15 -3.68 -20.95
N LEU A 370 4.25 -2.74 -20.63
CA LEU A 370 3.30 -2.22 -21.62
C LEU A 370 3.98 -1.39 -22.72
N THR A 371 5.03 -0.62 -22.38
CA THR A 371 5.78 0.16 -23.38
C THR A 371 6.59 -0.75 -24.30
N GLU A 372 7.24 -1.78 -23.76
CA GLU A 372 7.97 -2.78 -24.54
C GLU A 372 7.04 -3.57 -25.46
N GLN A 373 5.83 -3.90 -24.99
CA GLN A 373 4.87 -4.69 -25.76
C GLN A 373 4.12 -3.87 -26.81
N PHE A 374 3.75 -2.62 -26.51
CA PHE A 374 2.84 -1.82 -27.34
C PHE A 374 3.42 -0.52 -27.88
N GLY A 375 4.64 -0.17 -27.52
CA GLY A 375 5.28 1.10 -27.88
C GLY A 375 4.92 2.23 -26.91
N ALA A 376 5.65 3.34 -27.00
CA ALA A 376 5.39 4.55 -26.23
C ALA A 376 4.02 5.17 -26.59
N PRO A 377 3.43 6.03 -25.72
CA PRO A 377 2.20 6.76 -26.02
C PRO A 377 2.17 7.45 -27.38
N GLU A 378 3.29 8.01 -27.82
CA GLU A 378 3.42 8.70 -29.11
C GLU A 378 3.44 7.74 -30.30
N GLU A 379 3.90 6.50 -30.10
CA GLU A 379 4.02 5.47 -31.13
C GLU A 379 2.71 4.70 -31.32
N ASN A 380 1.95 4.49 -30.24
CA ASN A 380 0.70 3.75 -30.26
C ASN A 380 -0.42 4.43 -29.44
N PRO A 381 -0.82 5.65 -29.79
CA PRO A 381 -1.80 6.42 -29.03
C PRO A 381 -3.16 5.71 -28.93
N GLN A 382 -3.52 4.89 -29.93
CA GLN A 382 -4.78 4.14 -29.93
C GLN A 382 -4.83 3.08 -28.82
N PHE A 383 -3.75 2.32 -28.62
CA PHE A 383 -3.70 1.33 -27.54
C PHE A 383 -3.82 2.00 -26.17
N TRP A 384 -3.02 3.03 -25.92
CA TRP A 384 -3.02 3.73 -24.62
C TRP A 384 -4.36 4.40 -24.32
N ALA A 385 -5.03 4.96 -25.33
CA ALA A 385 -6.40 5.45 -25.19
C ALA A 385 -7.39 4.31 -24.85
N SER A 386 -7.26 3.15 -25.51
CA SER A 386 -8.19 2.03 -25.32
C SER A 386 -8.18 1.40 -23.92
N ILE A 387 -7.08 1.55 -23.17
CA ILE A 387 -6.93 1.04 -21.79
C ILE A 387 -7.17 2.12 -20.72
N SER A 388 -7.24 3.39 -21.12
CA SER A 388 -7.41 4.55 -20.24
C SER A 388 -8.90 4.78 -19.96
N PRO A 389 -9.39 4.65 -18.71
CA PRO A 389 -10.78 4.95 -18.39
C PRO A 389 -11.18 6.39 -18.75
N ASN A 390 -10.22 7.32 -18.70
CA ASN A 390 -10.35 8.74 -19.05
C ASN A 390 -10.88 8.95 -20.48
N THR A 391 -10.54 8.08 -21.43
CA THR A 391 -11.08 8.13 -22.81
C THR A 391 -12.59 7.84 -22.86
N TYR A 392 -13.15 7.22 -21.82
CA TYR A 392 -14.53 6.75 -21.76
C TYR A 392 -15.36 7.50 -20.70
N VAL A 393 -14.94 8.68 -20.24
CA VAL A 393 -15.68 9.44 -19.20
C VAL A 393 -17.10 9.82 -19.61
N ALA A 394 -17.37 9.94 -20.91
CA ALA A 394 -18.73 10.14 -21.43
C ALA A 394 -19.67 8.96 -21.18
N ASP A 395 -19.11 7.76 -20.94
CA ASP A 395 -19.85 6.52 -20.70
C ASP A 395 -19.97 6.17 -19.21
N LEU A 396 -19.55 7.08 -18.30
CA LEU A 396 -19.65 6.85 -16.87
C LEU A 396 -21.08 6.50 -16.46
N SER A 397 -21.20 5.44 -15.67
CA SER A 397 -22.48 4.93 -15.17
C SER A 397 -23.22 5.84 -14.18
N GLY A 398 -22.53 6.84 -13.64
CA GLY A 398 -23.11 7.80 -12.71
C GLY A 398 -22.15 8.94 -12.35
N PRO A 399 -22.61 9.89 -11.51
CA PRO A 399 -21.80 11.00 -11.04
C PRO A 399 -20.57 10.53 -10.24
N ILE A 400 -19.53 11.37 -10.24
CA ILE A 400 -18.29 11.15 -9.49
C ILE A 400 -18.13 12.23 -8.42
N GLN A 401 -17.66 11.86 -7.23
CA GLN A 401 -17.13 12.79 -6.24
C GLN A 401 -15.64 12.52 -6.01
N LEU A 402 -14.83 13.57 -6.06
CA LEU A 402 -13.38 13.51 -5.96
C LEU A 402 -12.90 14.27 -4.71
N HIS A 403 -12.01 13.64 -3.95
CA HIS A 403 -11.39 14.20 -2.75
C HIS A 403 -9.87 14.10 -2.83
N HIS A 404 -9.13 15.18 -2.56
CA HIS A 404 -7.67 15.14 -2.65
C HIS A 404 -6.98 16.14 -1.71
N GLY A 405 -5.96 15.68 -0.98
CA GLY A 405 -5.11 16.54 -0.14
C GLY A 405 -4.05 17.28 -0.95
N THR A 406 -3.81 18.57 -0.70
CA THR A 406 -2.85 19.34 -1.52
C THR A 406 -1.38 19.00 -1.22
N LEU A 407 -1.10 18.28 -0.13
CA LEU A 407 0.22 17.77 0.24
C LEU A 407 0.29 16.24 0.08
N ASP A 408 -0.49 15.68 -0.84
CA ASP A 408 -0.36 14.29 -1.23
C ASP A 408 0.98 14.04 -1.93
N GLU A 409 1.87 13.30 -1.27
CA GLU A 409 3.18 12.91 -1.80
C GLU A 409 3.15 11.58 -2.56
N SER A 410 2.02 10.85 -2.50
CA SER A 410 1.86 9.53 -3.11
C SER A 410 1.25 9.62 -4.50
N VAL A 411 0.21 10.45 -4.64
CA VAL A 411 -0.53 10.66 -5.87
C VAL A 411 -0.62 12.17 -6.12
N PRO A 412 -0.14 12.68 -7.27
CA PRO A 412 -0.24 14.10 -7.57
C PRO A 412 -1.70 14.58 -7.61
N LEU A 413 -1.95 15.71 -6.95
CA LEU A 413 -3.24 16.42 -6.99
C LEU A 413 -3.75 16.62 -8.43
N GLU A 414 -2.82 16.89 -9.35
CA GLU A 414 -3.05 17.08 -10.78
C GLU A 414 -3.90 15.96 -11.40
N LEU A 415 -3.74 14.70 -10.96
CA LEU A 415 -4.50 13.59 -11.56
C LEU A 415 -6.01 13.69 -11.30
N SER A 416 -6.41 14.22 -10.12
CA SER A 416 -7.83 14.46 -9.84
C SER A 416 -8.35 15.74 -10.51
N GLN A 417 -7.48 16.73 -10.74
CA GLN A 417 -7.84 17.94 -11.49
C GLN A 417 -8.10 17.61 -12.96
N LEU A 418 -7.23 16.79 -13.58
CA LEU A 418 -7.40 16.31 -14.95
C LEU A 418 -8.73 15.55 -15.11
N LEU A 419 -9.01 14.55 -14.25
CA LEU A 419 -10.27 13.81 -14.33
C LEU A 419 -11.50 14.71 -14.15
N ARG A 420 -11.46 15.67 -13.21
CA ARG A 420 -12.54 16.64 -13.04
C ARG A 420 -12.82 17.37 -14.35
N ASP A 421 -11.77 17.90 -14.98
CA ASP A 421 -11.88 18.71 -16.20
C ASP A 421 -12.38 17.87 -17.38
N GLU A 422 -11.93 16.62 -17.49
CA GLU A 422 -12.41 15.66 -18.50
C GLU A 422 -13.91 15.35 -18.34
N ILE A 423 -14.36 15.06 -17.11
CA ILE A 423 -15.78 14.79 -16.84
C ILE A 423 -16.64 16.03 -17.15
N GLN A 424 -16.17 17.22 -16.76
CA GLN A 424 -16.88 18.47 -17.05
C GLN A 424 -16.93 18.76 -18.56
N ALA A 425 -15.86 18.48 -19.30
CA ALA A 425 -15.78 18.73 -20.74
C ALA A 425 -16.83 17.91 -21.54
N VAL A 426 -17.19 16.72 -21.05
CA VAL A 426 -18.27 15.90 -21.65
C VAL A 426 -19.66 16.18 -21.06
N GLY A 427 -19.78 17.18 -20.18
CA GLY A 427 -21.03 17.53 -19.50
C GLY A 427 -21.46 16.57 -18.39
N GLY A 428 -20.54 15.74 -17.90
CA GLY A 428 -20.77 14.82 -16.79
C GLY A 428 -20.87 15.54 -15.44
N VAL A 429 -21.41 14.83 -14.45
CA VAL A 429 -21.60 15.36 -13.09
C VAL A 429 -20.41 14.97 -12.22
N VAL A 430 -19.66 15.98 -11.76
CA VAL A 430 -18.54 15.80 -10.83
C VAL A 430 -18.58 16.80 -9.68
N GLU A 431 -18.45 16.31 -8.45
CA GLU A 431 -18.16 17.11 -7.27
C GLU A 431 -16.66 16.98 -6.93
N TYR A 432 -15.96 18.09 -6.69
CA TYR A 432 -14.52 18.08 -6.45
C TYR A 432 -14.15 18.86 -5.19
N TYR A 433 -13.35 18.25 -4.32
CA TYR A 433 -12.90 18.83 -3.07
C TYR A 433 -11.39 18.68 -2.89
N GLU A 434 -10.72 19.82 -2.81
CA GLU A 434 -9.33 19.90 -2.36
C GLU A 434 -9.27 20.19 -0.85
N TYR A 435 -8.27 19.62 -0.19
CA TYR A 435 -8.01 19.80 1.23
C TYR A 435 -6.64 20.44 1.44
N PRO A 436 -6.57 21.78 1.57
CA PRO A 436 -5.32 22.51 1.73
C PRO A 436 -4.51 21.99 2.93
N GLY A 437 -3.25 21.64 2.69
CA GLY A 437 -2.32 21.16 3.71
C GLY A 437 -2.52 19.70 4.12
N ASP A 438 -3.50 18.99 3.55
CA ASP A 438 -3.79 17.61 3.94
C ASP A 438 -3.00 16.58 3.12
N ASN A 439 -2.86 15.38 3.66
CA ASN A 439 -2.04 14.30 3.11
C ASN A 439 -2.85 13.34 2.20
N HIS A 440 -2.18 12.29 1.71
CA HIS A 440 -2.78 11.23 0.88
C HIS A 440 -4.06 10.61 1.48
N ASN A 441 -4.11 10.48 2.81
CA ASN A 441 -5.25 9.88 3.51
C ASN A 441 -6.33 10.89 3.91
N ILE A 442 -6.10 12.19 3.64
CA ILE A 442 -6.96 13.30 4.08
C ILE A 442 -7.16 13.25 5.60
N SER A 443 -6.07 13.03 6.34
CA SER A 443 -6.13 12.74 7.78
C SER A 443 -6.66 13.92 8.60
N ALA A 444 -6.30 15.15 8.24
CA ALA A 444 -6.73 16.33 8.99
C ALA A 444 -8.22 16.65 8.77
N ASN A 445 -8.75 16.31 7.60
CA ASN A 445 -10.13 16.59 7.20
C ASN A 445 -10.98 15.32 7.01
N PHE A 446 -10.56 14.19 7.59
CA PHE A 446 -11.18 12.89 7.39
C PHE A 446 -12.70 12.93 7.62
N ASN A 447 -13.14 13.47 8.75
CA ASN A 447 -14.57 13.53 9.09
C ASN A 447 -15.38 14.36 8.09
N THR A 448 -14.81 15.48 7.61
CA THR A 448 -15.44 16.33 6.60
C THR A 448 -15.56 15.61 5.26
N ALA A 449 -14.49 14.94 4.83
CA ALA A 449 -14.49 14.16 3.59
C ALA A 449 -15.48 12.99 3.67
N ALA A 450 -15.46 12.23 4.77
CA ALA A 450 -16.38 11.11 5.01
C ALA A 450 -17.84 11.57 4.99
N ALA A 451 -18.17 12.67 5.68
CA ALA A 451 -19.53 13.22 5.69
C ALA A 451 -20.00 13.64 4.29
N ARG A 452 -19.14 14.26 3.48
CA ARG A 452 -19.44 14.61 2.08
C ARG A 452 -19.69 13.37 1.23
N SER A 453 -18.89 12.32 1.41
CA SER A 453 -19.06 11.05 0.70
C SER A 453 -20.35 10.32 1.07
N VAL A 454 -20.72 10.32 2.35
CA VAL A 454 -22.02 9.81 2.79
C VAL A 454 -23.16 10.60 2.16
N ALA A 455 -23.14 11.93 2.24
CA ALA A 455 -24.19 12.78 1.67
C ALA A 455 -24.32 12.61 0.14
N PHE A 456 -23.20 12.38 -0.56
CA PHE A 456 -23.21 12.12 -1.99
C PHE A 456 -23.86 10.78 -2.34
N PHE A 457 -23.53 9.71 -1.61
CA PHE A 457 -24.20 8.43 -1.79
C PHE A 457 -25.67 8.48 -1.34
N ASP A 458 -26.02 9.26 -0.31
CA ASP A 458 -27.42 9.41 0.09
C ASP A 458 -28.23 10.00 -1.07
N ARG A 459 -27.71 11.04 -1.72
CA ARG A 459 -28.35 11.64 -2.90
C ARG A 459 -28.46 10.69 -4.08
N TYR A 460 -27.37 10.02 -4.46
CA TYR A 460 -27.30 9.32 -5.76
C TYR A 460 -27.51 7.80 -5.69
N VAL A 461 -27.37 7.19 -4.52
CA VAL A 461 -27.54 5.75 -4.28
C VAL A 461 -28.83 5.47 -3.51
N LYS A 462 -29.13 6.23 -2.45
CA LYS A 462 -30.43 6.10 -1.75
C LYS A 462 -31.55 6.86 -2.43
N GLY A 463 -31.25 7.99 -3.07
CA GLY A 463 -32.24 8.89 -3.66
C GLY A 463 -32.90 9.80 -2.61
N GLU A 464 -32.16 10.18 -1.57
CA GLU A 464 -32.61 11.02 -0.44
C GLU A 464 -32.32 12.52 -0.63
#